data_AF-A0A662VL64-F1
#
_entry.id   AF-A0A662VL64-F1
#
_cell.length_a   1.000
_cell.length_b   1.000
_cell.length_c   1.000
_cell.angle_alpha   90.00
_cell.angle_beta   90.00
_cell.angle_gamma   90.00
#
_symmetry.space_group_name_H-M   'P 1'
#
loop_
_entity.id
_entity.type
_entity.pdbx_description
1 polymer ?
#
loop_
_entity_poly.entity_id
_entity_poly.type
_entity_poly.pdbx_seq_one_letter_code
_entity_poly.pdbx_strand_id
1 'polypeptide(L)'
;MIFNEDFEDIWRLKAYAKLKNKRLQLVRIPIFEHRVLRSTNSKTRNMYLLNFGVQLYSKANGTPWILERRTDEYEFVREDSLVLGLSFGKTDGDIYYGVAQVIDLYGMTLRFEIFDAGYSPTDGYY
;
A
#
# COMPACT_ATOMS: atom_id res chain seq x y z
N MET A 1 8.76 -5.94 12.94
CA MET A 1 8.14 -6.44 14.19
C MET A 1 7.30 -7.65 13.81
N ILE A 2 7.41 -8.74 14.56
CA ILE A 2 6.87 -10.05 14.20
C ILE A 2 5.73 -10.38 15.18
N PHE A 3 4.56 -10.80 14.68
CA PHE A 3 3.36 -11.02 15.50
C PHE A 3 2.71 -12.38 15.26
N ASN A 4 2.22 -12.99 16.35
CA ASN A 4 1.20 -14.05 16.37
C ASN A 4 -0.18 -13.39 16.58
N GLU A 5 -1.22 -14.02 16.07
CA GLU A 5 -2.49 -13.42 15.65
C GLU A 5 -3.29 -12.70 16.75
N ASP A 6 -3.65 -11.43 16.45
CA ASP A 6 -4.98 -10.82 16.62
C ASP A 6 -5.11 -9.67 15.60
N PHE A 7 -6.20 -9.64 14.82
CA PHE A 7 -6.33 -8.76 13.64
C PHE A 7 -6.60 -7.28 13.98
N GLU A 8 -7.16 -6.98 15.17
CA GLU A 8 -7.41 -5.60 15.63
C GLU A 8 -6.12 -4.83 15.91
N ASP A 9 -5.09 -5.50 16.45
CA ASP A 9 -3.84 -4.84 16.82
C ASP A 9 -3.00 -4.43 15.61
N ILE A 10 -3.16 -5.11 14.47
CA ILE A 10 -2.42 -4.79 13.23
C ILE A 10 -2.77 -3.40 12.73
N TRP A 11 -4.05 -3.01 12.78
CA TRP A 11 -4.50 -1.70 12.33
C TRP A 11 -3.99 -0.59 13.25
N ARG A 12 -4.05 -0.81 14.57
CA ARG A 12 -3.47 0.11 15.57
C ARG A 12 -1.97 0.28 15.37
N LEU A 13 -1.23 -0.80 15.10
CA LEU A 13 0.20 -0.76 14.81
C LEU A 13 0.53 0.02 13.53
N LYS A 14 -0.27 -0.16 12.47
CA LYS A 14 -0.12 0.61 11.22
C LYS A 14 -0.37 2.10 11.46
N ALA A 15 -1.43 2.43 12.19
CA ALA A 15 -1.76 3.81 12.55
C ALA A 15 -0.64 4.45 13.39
N TYR A 16 -0.16 3.76 14.43
CA TYR A 16 0.95 4.23 15.27
C TYR A 16 2.24 4.43 14.48
N ALA A 17 2.60 3.48 13.61
CA ALA A 17 3.77 3.63 12.73
C ALA A 17 3.64 4.87 11.85
N LYS A 18 2.47 5.10 11.24
CA LYS A 18 2.21 6.29 10.41
C LYS A 18 2.32 7.59 11.21
N LEU A 19 1.74 7.66 12.41
CA LEU A 19 1.84 8.82 13.31
C LEU A 19 3.29 9.15 13.70
N LYS A 20 4.16 8.13 13.79
CA LYS A 20 5.60 8.30 14.05
C LYS A 20 6.43 8.51 12.79
N ASN A 21 5.79 8.71 11.64
CA ASN A 21 6.42 8.80 10.31
C ASN A 21 7.34 7.60 10.00
N LYS A 22 6.94 6.40 10.46
CA LYS A 22 7.64 5.14 10.20
C LYS A 22 6.83 4.29 9.21
N ARG A 23 7.52 3.60 8.31
CA ARG A 23 6.92 2.59 7.44
C ARG A 23 7.02 1.21 8.07
N LEU A 24 5.91 0.48 8.13
CA LEU A 24 5.82 -0.83 8.75
C LEU A 24 5.75 -1.94 7.70
N GLN A 25 6.57 -2.97 7.85
CA GLN A 25 6.42 -4.26 7.17
C GLN A 25 6.04 -5.31 8.21
N LEU A 26 4.90 -5.96 7.97
CA LEU A 26 4.44 -7.09 8.78
C LEU A 26 4.72 -8.38 8.03
N VAL A 27 5.17 -9.39 8.77
CA VAL A 27 5.48 -10.72 8.26
C VAL A 27 4.80 -11.73 9.16
N ARG A 28 3.89 -12.55 8.60
CA ARG A 28 3.33 -13.70 9.32
C ARG A 28 4.38 -14.80 9.37
N ILE A 29 4.89 -15.10 10.56
CA ILE A 29 5.94 -16.12 10.76
C ILE A 29 5.59 -17.44 10.09
N PRO A 30 4.40 -18.04 10.32
CA PRO A 30 4.14 -19.39 9.82
C PRO A 30 4.18 -19.44 8.29
N ILE A 31 3.69 -18.38 7.64
CA ILE A 31 3.74 -18.25 6.17
C ILE A 31 5.18 -18.06 5.70
N PHE A 32 5.96 -17.22 6.38
CA PHE A 32 7.35 -16.98 6.02
C PHE A 32 8.19 -18.26 6.16
N GLU A 33 8.07 -18.96 7.28
CA GLU A 33 8.76 -20.24 7.50
C GLU A 33 8.39 -21.26 6.43
N HIS A 34 7.09 -21.44 6.16
CA HIS A 34 6.63 -22.40 5.17
C HIS A 34 7.09 -22.04 3.74
N ARG A 35 6.98 -20.77 3.33
CA ARG A 35 7.26 -20.33 1.95
C ARG A 35 8.74 -20.06 1.68
N VAL A 36 9.53 -19.76 2.72
CA VAL A 36 10.93 -19.36 2.57
C VAL A 36 11.89 -20.39 3.16
N LEU A 37 11.77 -20.68 4.46
CA LEU A 37 12.77 -21.50 5.17
C LEU A 37 12.60 -23.00 4.87
N ARG A 38 11.36 -23.48 4.81
CA ARG A 38 11.04 -24.91 4.66
C ARG A 38 10.65 -25.28 3.23
N SER A 39 10.45 -24.31 2.33
CA SER A 39 10.04 -24.57 0.95
C SER A 39 11.16 -25.26 0.17
N THR A 40 10.88 -26.46 -0.34
CA THR A 40 11.71 -27.15 -1.34
C THR A 40 11.46 -26.62 -2.75
N ASN A 41 10.34 -25.93 -2.99
CA ASN A 41 10.02 -25.29 -4.26
C ASN A 41 10.77 -23.95 -4.38
N SER A 42 11.84 -23.95 -5.17
CA SER A 42 12.68 -22.77 -5.43
C SER A 42 11.91 -21.63 -6.10
N LYS A 43 10.98 -21.93 -7.02
CA LYS A 43 10.17 -20.90 -7.71
C LYS A 43 9.27 -20.16 -6.73
N THR A 44 8.52 -20.88 -5.89
CA THR A 44 7.64 -20.26 -4.89
C THR A 44 8.44 -19.43 -3.89
N ARG A 45 9.58 -19.95 -3.43
CA ARG A 45 10.48 -19.23 -2.52
C ARG A 45 11.00 -17.94 -3.14
N ASN A 46 11.52 -18.02 -4.37
CA ASN A 46 12.10 -16.86 -5.07
C ASN A 46 11.03 -15.81 -5.37
N MET A 47 9.82 -16.22 -5.76
CA MET A 47 8.71 -15.28 -5.97
C MET A 47 8.29 -14.58 -4.67
N TYR A 48 8.28 -15.30 -3.54
CA TYR A 48 7.99 -14.68 -2.25
C TYR A 48 9.07 -13.65 -1.88
N LEU A 49 10.35 -14.03 -1.99
CA LEU A 49 11.47 -13.17 -1.65
C LEU A 49 11.56 -11.94 -2.58
N LEU A 50 11.27 -12.09 -3.87
CA LEU A 50 11.23 -10.98 -4.81
C LEU A 50 10.16 -9.96 -4.41
N ASN A 51 8.92 -10.40 -4.20
CA ASN A 51 7.83 -9.52 -3.78
C ASN A 51 8.12 -8.84 -2.43
N PHE A 52 8.73 -9.58 -1.50
CA PHE A 52 9.12 -9.06 -0.21
C PHE A 52 10.22 -8.00 -0.33
N GLY A 53 11.26 -8.27 -1.14
CA GLY A 53 12.36 -7.34 -1.40
C GLY A 53 11.89 -6.04 -2.06
N VAL A 54 11.00 -6.14 -3.06
CA VAL A 54 10.39 -4.97 -3.72
C VAL A 54 9.66 -4.09 -2.70
N GLN A 55 8.84 -4.67 -1.82
CA GLN A 55 8.13 -3.90 -0.79
C GLN A 55 9.09 -3.23 0.20
N LEU A 56 10.15 -3.91 0.62
CA LEU A 56 11.17 -3.34 1.50
C LEU A 56 11.91 -2.19 0.84
N TYR A 57 12.33 -2.35 -0.41
CA TYR A 57 13.01 -1.31 -1.18
C TYR A 57 12.11 -0.09 -1.35
N SER A 58 10.84 -0.28 -1.75
CA SER A 58 9.86 0.81 -1.82
C SER A 58 9.66 1.50 -0.48
N LYS A 59 9.60 0.74 0.62
CA LYS A 59 9.47 1.31 1.97
C LYS A 59 10.69 2.10 2.42
N ALA A 60 11.88 1.77 1.93
CA ALA A 60 13.09 2.55 2.12
C ALA A 60 13.18 3.80 1.21
N ASN A 61 12.07 4.19 0.56
CA ASN A 61 11.97 5.28 -0.42
C ASN A 61 12.68 5.00 -1.76
N GLY A 62 12.97 3.72 -2.06
CA GLY A 62 13.40 3.32 -3.39
C GLY A 62 12.23 3.26 -4.38
N THR A 63 12.53 3.44 -5.67
CA THR A 63 11.57 3.25 -6.77
C THR A 63 12.05 2.05 -7.58
N PRO A 64 11.45 0.85 -7.41
CA PRO A 64 11.93 -0.37 -8.05
C PRO A 64 11.97 -0.28 -9.59
N TRP A 65 10.96 0.33 -10.16
CA TRP A 65 10.79 0.59 -11.59
C TRP A 65 9.73 1.67 -11.78
N ILE A 66 9.70 2.25 -12.97
CA ILE A 66 8.65 3.15 -13.45
C ILE A 66 8.05 2.57 -14.72
N LEU A 67 6.84 3.00 -15.08
CA LEU A 67 6.22 2.61 -16.34
C LEU A 67 6.88 3.35 -17.50
N GLU A 68 7.00 2.67 -18.64
CA GLU A 68 7.37 3.34 -19.89
C GLU A 68 6.11 3.97 -20.49
N ARG A 69 6.19 5.25 -20.84
CA ARG A 69 5.10 5.93 -21.53
C ARG A 69 5.09 5.49 -22.99
N ARG A 70 4.02 4.81 -23.39
CA ARG A 70 3.71 4.54 -24.79
C ARG A 70 3.01 5.75 -25.41
N THR A 71 3.73 6.50 -26.24
CA THR A 71 3.23 7.73 -26.89
C THR A 71 2.17 7.45 -27.95
N ASP A 72 2.12 6.22 -28.47
CA ASP A 72 1.20 5.77 -29.51
C ASP A 72 -0.21 5.43 -28.99
N GLU A 73 -0.38 5.15 -27.70
CA GLU A 73 -1.68 4.75 -27.12
C GLU A 73 -2.42 5.90 -26.43
N TYR A 74 -1.72 6.98 -26.06
CA TYR A 74 -2.26 8.06 -25.22
C TYR A 74 -1.80 9.46 -25.67
N GLU A 75 -1.92 9.78 -26.97
CA GLU A 75 -1.55 11.09 -27.53
C GLU A 75 -2.30 12.27 -26.88
N PHE A 76 -3.50 12.06 -26.34
CA PHE A 76 -4.33 13.11 -25.75
C PHE A 76 -3.90 13.53 -24.34
N VAL A 77 -3.02 12.76 -23.67
CA VAL A 77 -2.56 13.07 -22.31
C VAL A 77 -1.31 13.93 -22.39
N ARG A 78 -1.34 15.13 -21.83
CA ARG A 78 -0.16 16.03 -21.81
C ARG A 78 0.91 15.49 -20.87
N GLU A 79 2.18 15.78 -21.16
CA GLU A 79 3.33 15.36 -20.32
C GLU A 79 3.24 15.84 -18.87
N ASP A 80 2.61 16.98 -18.63
CA ASP A 80 2.42 17.59 -17.31
C ASP A 80 1.14 17.09 -16.60
N SER A 81 0.48 16.05 -17.13
CA SER A 81 -0.73 15.51 -16.53
C SER A 81 -0.42 14.69 -15.27
N LEU A 82 -1.37 14.69 -14.33
CA LEU A 82 -1.34 13.89 -13.12
C LEU A 82 -2.58 13.01 -13.04
N VAL A 83 -2.44 11.84 -12.43
CA VAL A 83 -3.55 10.95 -12.10
C VAL A 83 -3.94 11.19 -10.65
N LEU A 84 -5.22 11.53 -10.44
CA LEU A 84 -5.82 11.68 -9.11
C LEU A 84 -6.66 10.45 -8.79
N GLY A 85 -6.21 9.68 -7.80
CA GLY A 85 -6.96 8.56 -7.25
C GLY A 85 -7.69 8.98 -5.99
N LEU A 86 -9.01 8.79 -5.98
CA LEU A 86 -9.86 8.98 -4.80
C LEU A 86 -10.55 7.66 -4.46
N SER A 87 -10.51 7.24 -3.21
CA SER A 87 -11.26 6.08 -2.74
C SER A 87 -11.82 6.31 -1.34
N PHE A 88 -12.90 5.59 -1.02
CA PHE A 88 -13.58 5.63 0.26
C PHE A 88 -13.63 4.23 0.85
N GLY A 89 -13.38 4.12 2.15
CA GLY A 89 -13.41 2.87 2.87
C GLY A 89 -14.16 2.99 4.19
N LYS A 90 -14.54 1.83 4.73
CA LYS A 90 -15.17 1.67 6.04
C LYS A 90 -14.39 0.63 6.84
N THR A 91 -14.17 0.89 8.13
CA THR A 91 -13.60 -0.09 9.06
C THR A 91 -14.69 -0.83 9.83
N ASP A 92 -14.35 -1.95 10.48
CA ASP A 92 -15.30 -2.80 11.22
C ASP A 92 -16.04 -2.08 12.38
N GLY A 93 -15.61 -0.86 12.76
CA GLY A 93 -16.23 -0.02 13.79
C GLY A 93 -16.94 1.23 13.27
N ASP A 94 -17.51 1.17 12.07
CA ASP A 94 -18.28 2.27 11.43
C ASP A 94 -17.52 3.56 11.11
N ILE A 95 -16.18 3.55 11.20
CA ILE A 95 -15.36 4.71 10.77
C ILE A 95 -15.24 4.69 9.25
N TYR A 96 -15.70 5.77 8.62
CA TYR A 96 -15.52 6.06 7.20
C TYR A 96 -14.26 6.90 6.99
N TYR A 97 -13.48 6.56 5.97
CA TYR A 97 -12.27 7.31 5.62
C TYR A 97 -12.16 7.49 4.12
N GLY A 98 -11.60 8.63 3.71
CA GLY A 98 -11.18 8.91 2.35
C GLY A 98 -9.68 8.69 2.17
N VAL A 99 -9.30 8.26 0.98
CA VAL A 99 -7.91 8.19 0.54
C VAL A 99 -7.78 9.03 -0.73
N ALA A 100 -6.82 9.93 -0.74
CA ALA A 100 -6.44 10.69 -1.93
C ALA A 100 -4.98 10.41 -2.29
N GLN A 101 -4.74 10.15 -3.58
CA GLN A 101 -3.41 9.89 -4.11
C GLN A 101 -3.19 10.69 -5.38
N VAL A 102 -2.01 11.30 -5.49
CA VAL A 102 -1.52 11.96 -6.70
C VAL A 102 -0.37 11.14 -7.25
N ILE A 103 -0.50 10.72 -8.50
CA ILE A 103 0.48 9.89 -9.20
C ILE A 103 0.86 10.60 -10.50
N ASP A 104 2.14 10.55 -10.89
CA ASP A 104 2.53 10.95 -12.25
C ASP A 104 2.16 9.88 -13.29
N LEU A 105 2.40 10.18 -14.57
CA LEU A 105 2.12 9.24 -15.66
C LEU A 105 3.06 8.02 -15.69
N TYR A 106 4.13 8.05 -14.92
CA TYR A 106 5.12 6.97 -14.83
C TYR A 106 4.85 6.03 -13.64
N GLY A 107 3.81 6.31 -12.85
CA GLY A 107 3.40 5.51 -11.70
C GLY A 107 4.06 5.91 -10.37
N MET A 108 4.78 7.03 -10.31
CA MET A 108 5.34 7.54 -9.06
C MET A 108 4.29 8.24 -8.22
N THR A 109 4.18 7.85 -6.95
CA THR A 109 3.32 8.54 -5.98
C THR A 109 3.97 9.84 -5.53
N LEU A 110 3.36 10.97 -5.87
CA LEU A 110 3.82 12.31 -5.50
C LEU A 110 3.22 12.75 -4.16
N ARG A 111 1.95 12.42 -3.91
CA ARG A 111 1.26 12.74 -2.66
C ARG A 111 0.29 11.63 -2.31
N PHE A 112 0.16 11.33 -1.02
CA PHE A 112 -0.76 10.33 -0.50
C PHE A 112 -1.30 10.80 0.84
N GLU A 113 -2.62 10.87 0.94
CA GLU A 113 -3.33 11.34 2.11
C GLU A 113 -4.46 10.38 2.47
N ILE A 114 -4.65 10.20 3.78
CA ILE A 114 -5.81 9.53 4.35
C ILE A 114 -6.44 10.58 5.25
N PHE A 115 -7.73 10.81 5.06
CA PHE A 115 -8.50 11.76 5.84
C PHE A 115 -9.75 11.08 6.37
N ASP A 116 -10.20 11.53 7.54
CA ASP A 116 -11.51 11.17 8.04
C ASP A 116 -12.56 11.63 7.00
N ALA A 117 -13.50 10.76 6.67
CA ALA A 117 -14.57 11.14 5.74
C ALA A 117 -15.41 12.29 6.34
N GLY A 118 -15.42 12.45 7.67
CA GLY A 118 -16.18 13.46 8.39
C GLY A 118 -17.69 13.36 8.18
N TYR A 119 -18.15 12.36 7.43
CA TYR A 119 -19.50 12.19 6.91
C TYR A 119 -19.75 10.71 6.62
N SER A 120 -20.79 10.14 7.23
CA SER A 120 -21.31 8.82 6.87
C SER A 120 -22.15 8.95 5.59
N PRO A 121 -21.77 8.32 4.45
CA PRO A 121 -22.55 8.41 3.21
C PRO A 121 -23.92 7.72 3.30
N THR A 122 -24.16 6.90 4.33
CA THR A 122 -25.42 6.22 4.57
C THR A 122 -26.37 7.00 5.48
N ASP A 123 -25.82 7.78 6.42
CA ASP A 123 -26.61 8.32 7.55
C ASP A 123 -26.58 9.86 7.61
N GLY A 124 -25.72 10.49 6.80
CA GLY A 124 -25.73 11.92 6.55
C GLY A 124 -25.10 12.81 7.62
N TYR A 125 -24.64 12.29 8.77
CA TYR A 125 -24.11 13.14 9.85
C TYR A 125 -23.07 12.45 10.76
N TYR A 126 -22.12 13.26 11.24
CA TYR A 126 -21.65 13.35 12.62
C TYR A 126 -21.79 14.81 13.07
#